data_AF-A0A0L8LJD6-F1
#
_entry.id   AF-A0A0L8LJD6-F1
#
_cell.length_a   1.000
_cell.length_b   1.000
_cell.length_c   1.000
_cell.angle_alpha   90.00
_cell.angle_beta   90.00
_cell.angle_gamma   90.00
#
_symmetry.space_group_name_H-M   'P 1'
#
loop_
_entity.id
_entity.type
_entity.pdbx_description
1 polymer ?
#
loop_
_entity_poly.entity_id
_entity_poly.type
_entity_poly.pdbx_seq_one_letter_code
_entity_poly.pdbx_strand_id
1 'polypeptide(L)'
;MDIPAGHIRFIAADRADTTVEIRPADAAKNRDVKAAEQVSVEYVDGVLRIEATPAKNRILGSSSGSIEVTVQLPAGSRVEAKTAAGEFRGVGRLGDLTFEGAQGSVKVDEAAAARLNL
;
A
#
# COMPACT_ATOMS: atom_id res chain seq x y z
N MET A 1 3.44 4.97 2.58
CA MET A 1 2.48 3.88 2.87
C MET A 1 3.23 2.73 3.50
N ASP A 2 2.71 2.15 4.58
CA ASP A 2 3.33 1.02 5.30
C ASP A 2 2.25 0.01 5.72
N ILE A 3 2.30 -1.21 5.17
CA ILE A 3 1.37 -2.29 5.49
C ILE A 3 2.10 -3.62 5.70
N PRO A 4 1.76 -4.44 6.72
CA PRO A 4 2.47 -5.68 7.01
C PRO A 4 2.41 -6.70 5.88
N ALA A 5 1.21 -6.95 5.35
CA ALA A 5 1.00 -7.92 4.29
C ALA A 5 -0.19 -7.57 3.40
N GLY A 6 -0.10 -7.87 2.10
CA GLY A 6 -1.20 -7.61 1.19
C GLY A 6 -0.85 -7.32 -0.26
N HIS A 7 -1.82 -6.82 -1.01
CA HIS A 7 -1.63 -6.34 -2.37
C HIS A 7 -1.71 -4.82 -2.39
N ILE A 8 -0.70 -4.21 -2.97
CA ILE A 8 -0.59 -2.77 -3.14
C ILE A 8 -0.76 -2.45 -4.61
N ARG A 9 -1.67 -1.54 -4.93
CA ARG A 9 -1.84 -1.04 -6.29
C ARG A 9 -1.87 0.48 -6.32
N PHE A 10 -0.94 1.06 -7.05
CA PHE A 10 -0.95 2.47 -7.42
C PHE A 10 -1.36 2.61 -8.89
N ILE A 11 -2.37 3.45 -9.17
CA ILE A 11 -2.88 3.72 -10.52
C ILE A 11 -2.74 5.21 -10.79
N ALA A 12 -1.71 5.56 -11.56
CA ALA A 12 -1.44 6.91 -12.02
C ALA A 12 -2.15 7.20 -13.33
N ALA A 13 -3.03 8.19 -13.33
CA ALA A 13 -3.81 8.61 -14.51
C ALA A 13 -3.86 10.13 -14.63
N ASP A 14 -4.33 10.63 -15.78
CA ASP A 14 -4.67 12.04 -15.93
C ASP A 14 -5.95 12.34 -15.14
N ARG A 15 -5.79 12.63 -13.85
CA ARG A 15 -6.85 12.94 -12.89
C ARG A 15 -6.37 14.01 -11.91
N ALA A 16 -7.31 14.76 -11.34
CA ALA A 16 -7.00 15.84 -10.40
C ALA A 16 -7.12 15.42 -8.92
N ASP A 17 -7.71 14.26 -8.66
CA ASP A 17 -8.02 13.76 -7.32
C ASP A 17 -7.20 12.51 -6.97
N THR A 18 -7.17 12.19 -5.67
CA THR A 18 -6.56 10.96 -5.14
C THR A 18 -7.62 10.21 -4.36
N THR A 19 -7.74 8.90 -4.62
CA THR A 19 -8.70 8.02 -3.95
C THR A 19 -7.96 6.82 -3.37
N VAL A 20 -8.37 6.42 -2.17
CA VAL A 20 -7.81 5.28 -1.44
C VAL A 20 -8.95 4.29 -1.18
N GLU A 21 -8.80 3.07 -1.68
CA GLU A 21 -9.66 1.94 -1.38
C GLU A 21 -8.87 0.93 -0.56
N ILE A 22 -9.39 0.56 0.60
CA ILE A 22 -8.79 -0.43 1.49
C ILE A 22 -9.81 -1.53 1.71
N ARG A 23 -9.40 -2.77 1.47
CA ARG A 23 -10.25 -3.95 1.57
C ARG A 23 -9.52 -5.08 2.30
N PRO A 24 -10.24 -5.98 2.99
CA PRO A 24 -9.66 -7.25 3.38
C PRO A 24 -9.25 -8.03 2.12
N ALA A 25 -8.09 -8.69 2.13
CA ALA A 25 -7.72 -9.59 1.04
C ALA A 25 -8.67 -10.79 0.95
N ASP A 26 -9.19 -11.24 2.09
CA ASP A 26 -10.27 -12.22 2.17
C ASP A 26 -11.33 -11.79 3.19
N ALA A 27 -12.50 -11.37 2.69
CA ALA A 27 -13.60 -10.91 3.53
C ALA A 27 -14.21 -12.02 4.43
N ALA A 28 -13.92 -13.29 4.16
CA ALA A 28 -14.32 -14.40 5.03
C ALA A 28 -13.34 -14.61 6.20
N LYS A 29 -12.16 -13.97 6.18
CA LYS A 29 -11.16 -14.07 7.26
C LYS A 29 -11.26 -12.88 8.18
N ASN A 30 -11.75 -13.10 9.40
CA ASN A 30 -11.85 -12.06 10.45
C ASN A 30 -10.55 -11.28 10.69
N ARG A 31 -9.38 -11.90 10.53
CA ARG A 31 -8.09 -11.20 10.67
C ARG A 31 -7.84 -10.18 9.55
N ASP A 32 -8.27 -10.45 8.33
CA ASP A 32 -8.11 -9.57 7.17
C ASP A 32 -9.10 -8.41 7.28
N VAL A 33 -10.34 -8.71 7.71
CA VAL A 33 -11.36 -7.69 8.02
C VAL A 33 -10.83 -6.73 9.09
N LYS A 34 -10.35 -7.26 10.22
CA LYS A 34 -9.78 -6.44 11.30
C LYS A 34 -8.56 -5.64 10.85
N ALA A 35 -7.71 -6.22 10.01
CA ALA A 35 -6.55 -5.51 9.49
C ALA A 35 -6.98 -4.30 8.63
N ALA A 36 -7.98 -4.48 7.75
CA ALA A 36 -8.52 -3.39 6.93
C ALA A 36 -9.17 -2.28 7.78
N GLU A 37 -9.95 -2.64 8.80
CA GLU A 37 -10.57 -1.68 9.73
C GLU A 37 -9.56 -0.86 10.55
N GLN A 38 -8.34 -1.36 10.70
CA GLN A 38 -7.28 -0.74 11.51
C GLN A 38 -6.28 0.08 10.69
N VAL A 39 -6.51 0.25 9.39
CA VAL A 39 -5.69 1.14 8.56
C VAL A 39 -6.10 2.58 8.78
N SER A 40 -5.13 3.45 9.08
CA SER A 40 -5.32 4.89 9.07
C SER A 40 -5.00 5.47 7.71
N VAL A 41 -5.75 6.50 7.32
CA VAL A 41 -5.50 7.31 6.12
C VAL A 41 -5.52 8.77 6.53
N GLU A 42 -4.41 9.44 6.36
CA GLU A 42 -4.23 10.83 6.77
C GLU A 42 -3.66 11.65 5.62
N TYR A 43 -4.18 12.86 5.41
CA TYR A 43 -3.65 13.79 4.43
C TYR A 43 -3.22 15.09 5.12
N VAL A 44 -1.91 15.31 5.20
CA VAL A 44 -1.30 16.43 5.92
C VAL A 44 -0.14 16.97 5.10
N ASP A 45 -0.11 18.29 4.91
CA ASP A 45 0.95 19.03 4.21
C ASP A 45 1.26 18.49 2.80
N GLY A 46 0.22 18.12 2.05
CA GLY A 46 0.36 17.60 0.68
C GLY A 46 0.79 16.13 0.61
N VAL A 47 0.86 15.43 1.74
CA VAL A 47 1.30 14.04 1.82
C VAL A 47 0.16 13.16 2.32
N LEU A 48 -0.23 12.19 1.50
CA LEU A 48 -1.15 11.11 1.85
C LEU A 48 -0.38 9.97 2.54
N ARG A 49 -0.69 9.73 3.81
CA ARG A 49 -0.16 8.64 4.62
C ARG A 49 -1.23 7.56 4.78
N ILE A 50 -0.83 6.33 4.52
CA ILE A 50 -1.65 5.13 4.67
C ILE A 50 -0.83 4.16 5.50
N GLU A 51 -1.29 3.84 6.70
CA GLU A 51 -0.55 3.05 7.66
C GLU A 51 -1.45 2.00 8.29
N ALA A 52 -1.02 0.75 8.31
CA ALA A 52 -1.68 -0.24 9.15
C ALA A 52 -1.25 0.00 10.60
N THR A 53 -2.21 0.20 11.50
CA THR A 53 -1.90 0.42 12.92
C THR A 53 -1.11 -0.78 13.45
N PRO A 54 0.02 -0.58 14.16
CA PRO A 54 0.71 -1.67 14.83
C PRO A 54 -0.25 -2.35 15.78
N ALA A 55 -0.47 -3.66 15.63
CA ALA A 55 -1.32 -4.41 16.54
C ALA A 55 -0.82 -4.17 17.97
N LYS A 56 -1.64 -3.52 18.82
CA LYS A 56 -1.30 -3.16 20.21
C LYS A 56 -0.84 -4.37 21.05
N ASN A 57 -1.12 -5.60 20.60
CA ASN A 57 -0.67 -6.85 21.21
C ASN A 57 0.24 -7.65 20.27
N ARG A 58 1.51 -7.22 20.16
CA ARG A 58 2.60 -7.99 19.52
C ARG A 58 2.97 -9.30 20.27
N ILE A 59 2.22 -9.65 21.31
CA ILE A 59 2.47 -10.80 22.22
C ILE A 59 1.74 -12.07 21.73
N LEU A 60 0.77 -11.96 20.83
CA LEU A 60 0.12 -13.12 20.22
C LEU A 60 0.67 -13.30 18.80
N GLY A 61 1.63 -14.23 18.68
CA GLY A 61 2.18 -14.64 17.40
C GLY A 61 1.09 -15.10 16.41
N SER A 62 1.40 -14.90 15.13
CA SER A 62 0.74 -15.59 14.01
C SER A 62 -0.65 -15.08 13.62
N SER A 63 -0.74 -13.85 13.12
CA SER A 63 -1.17 -13.56 11.74
C SER A 63 -1.62 -12.10 11.60
N SER A 64 -0.73 -11.25 11.05
CA SER A 64 -1.18 -9.98 10.47
C SER A 64 -2.18 -10.32 9.38
N GLY A 65 -3.40 -9.78 9.46
CA GLY A 65 -4.34 -9.89 8.36
C GLY A 65 -3.73 -9.30 7.09
N SER A 66 -4.17 -9.83 5.95
CA SER A 66 -3.78 -9.35 4.63
C SER A 66 -4.84 -8.40 4.10
N ILE A 67 -4.41 -7.31 3.47
CA ILE A 67 -5.31 -6.30 2.90
C ILE A 67 -4.99 -6.03 1.44
N GLU A 68 -5.96 -5.47 0.71
CA GLU A 68 -5.77 -4.91 -0.62
C GLU A 68 -5.91 -3.39 -0.51
N VAL A 69 -4.88 -2.67 -0.94
CA VAL A 69 -4.87 -1.21 -0.98
C VAL A 69 -4.75 -0.77 -2.43
N THR A 70 -5.77 -0.10 -2.94
CA THR A 70 -5.72 0.56 -4.25
C THR A 70 -5.71 2.07 -4.04
N VAL A 71 -4.64 2.71 -4.49
CA VAL A 71 -4.53 4.16 -4.57
C VAL A 71 -4.59 4.55 -6.03
N GLN A 72 -5.58 5.35 -6.40
CA GLN A 72 -5.60 6.02 -7.68
C GLN A 72 -5.13 7.46 -7.45
N LEU A 73 -4.32 8.02 -8.34
CA LEU A 73 -3.65 9.31 -8.14
C LEU A 73 -3.32 10.01 -9.47
N PRO A 74 -3.03 11.32 -9.44
CA PRO A 74 -2.51 12.03 -10.60
C PRO A 74 -1.20 11.42 -11.10
N ALA A 75 -1.03 11.42 -12.43
CA ALA A 75 0.23 11.04 -13.06
C ALA A 75 1.39 11.91 -12.56
N GLY A 76 2.56 11.29 -12.38
CA GLY A 76 3.76 11.95 -11.86
C GLY A 76 3.82 12.09 -10.33
N SER A 77 2.83 11.60 -9.57
CA SER A 77 2.94 11.68 -8.10
C SER A 77 4.04 10.75 -7.59
N ARG A 78 4.74 11.22 -6.54
CA ARG A 78 5.74 10.45 -5.80
C ARG A 78 5.07 9.39 -4.95
N VAL A 79 5.64 8.19 -4.90
CA VAL A 79 5.15 7.07 -4.11
C VAL A 79 6.26 6.51 -3.23
N GLU A 80 5.94 6.33 -1.96
CA GLU A 80 6.75 5.58 -1.01
C GLU A 80 5.90 4.49 -0.37
N ALA A 81 6.35 3.25 -0.54
CA ALA A 81 5.59 2.08 -0.14
C ALA A 81 6.48 1.05 0.54
N LYS A 82 5.98 0.48 1.64
CA LYS A 82 6.63 -0.59 2.38
C LYS A 82 5.67 -1.74 2.65
N THR A 83 6.14 -2.96 2.45
CA THR A 83 5.42 -4.16 2.90
C THR A 83 6.37 -5.30 3.23
N ALA A 84 6.06 -6.09 4.26
CA ALA A 84 6.87 -7.25 4.60
C ALA A 84 6.56 -8.45 3.70
N ALA A 85 5.29 -8.67 3.34
CA ALA A 85 4.87 -9.79 2.50
C ALA A 85 3.71 -9.41 1.59
N GLY A 86 3.96 -9.23 0.30
CA GLY A 86 2.93 -8.73 -0.59
C GLY A 86 3.37 -8.42 -2.00
N GLU A 87 2.40 -8.14 -2.86
CA GLU A 87 2.65 -7.71 -4.23
C GLU A 87 2.53 -6.19 -4.34
N PHE A 88 3.44 -5.58 -5.07
CA PHE A 88 3.36 -4.18 -5.46
C PHE A 88 3.10 -4.06 -6.96
N ARG A 89 2.05 -3.30 -7.32
CA ARG A 89 1.73 -2.96 -8.69
C ARG A 89 1.64 -1.44 -8.89
N GLY A 90 2.55 -0.88 -9.67
CA GLY A 90 2.42 0.46 -10.25
C GLY A 90 1.86 0.39 -11.67
N VAL A 91 0.77 1.10 -11.94
CA VAL A 91 0.13 1.23 -13.25
C VAL A 91 0.14 2.69 -13.69
N GLY A 92 0.46 2.94 -14.95
CA GLY A 92 0.59 4.30 -15.49
C GLY A 92 1.90 4.99 -15.09
N ARG A 93 1.93 6.32 -15.20
CA ARG A 93 3.15 7.13 -15.03
C ARG A 93 3.31 7.60 -13.59
N LEU A 94 4.06 6.85 -12.79
CA LEU A 94 4.45 7.30 -11.45
C LEU A 94 5.60 8.33 -11.54
N GLY A 95 5.70 9.18 -10.51
CA GLY A 95 6.88 10.02 -10.30
C GLY A 95 8.04 9.22 -9.72
N ASP A 96 8.71 9.77 -8.72
CA ASP A 96 9.71 9.04 -7.95
C ASP A 96 9.04 7.93 -7.13
N LEU A 97 9.53 6.69 -7.29
CA LEU A 97 9.06 5.52 -6.58
C LEU A 97 10.17 4.96 -5.67
N THR A 98 9.87 4.86 -4.38
CA THR A 98 10.65 4.06 -3.43
C THR A 98 9.78 2.93 -2.90
N PHE A 99 10.27 1.70 -3.02
CA PHE A 99 9.61 0.52 -2.49
C PHE A 99 10.55 -0.33 -1.63
N GLU A 100 10.06 -0.70 -0.45
CA GLU A 100 10.69 -1.64 0.47
C GLU A 100 9.80 -2.89 0.63
N GLY A 101 10.29 -4.02 0.12
CA GLY A 101 9.70 -5.35 0.22
C GLY A 101 10.62 -6.31 0.98
N ALA A 102 10.07 -7.45 1.43
CA ALA A 102 10.89 -8.58 1.87
C ALA A 102 10.43 -9.92 1.25
N GLN A 103 9.13 -10.08 0.99
CA GLN A 103 8.59 -11.22 0.24
C GLN A 103 7.49 -10.77 -0.73
N GLY A 104 7.55 -11.26 -1.96
CA GLY A 104 6.52 -11.06 -2.97
C GLY A 104 7.07 -10.55 -4.29
N SER A 105 6.23 -9.90 -5.09
CA SER A 105 6.58 -9.44 -6.44
C SER A 105 6.35 -7.95 -6.62
N VAL A 106 7.14 -7.35 -7.50
CA VAL A 106 7.01 -5.94 -7.88
C VAL A 106 6.85 -5.85 -9.39
N LYS A 107 5.80 -5.14 -9.81
CA LYS A 107 5.60 -4.78 -11.22
C LYS A 107 5.28 -3.30 -11.33
N VAL A 108 5.97 -2.60 -12.21
CA VAL A 108 5.79 -1.17 -12.45
C VAL A 108 5.72 -0.96 -13.96
N ASP A 109 4.70 -0.26 -14.42
CA ASP A 109 4.57 0.08 -15.83
C ASP A 109 5.57 1.20 -16.20
N GLU A 110 5.48 2.37 -15.53
CA GLU A 110 6.40 3.50 -15.72
C GLU A 110 6.63 4.24 -14.40
N ALA A 111 7.87 4.69 -14.16
CA ALA A 111 8.23 5.58 -13.06
C ALA A 111 9.34 6.53 -13.52
N ALA A 112 9.30 7.79 -13.08
CA ALA A 112 10.36 8.76 -13.38
C ALA A 112 11.72 8.32 -12.80
N ALA A 113 11.70 7.74 -11.60
CA ALA A 113 12.82 7.02 -11.00
C ALA A 113 12.27 5.91 -10.10
N ALA A 114 12.98 4.79 -10.00
CA ALA A 114 12.60 3.68 -9.13
C ALA A 114 13.77 3.22 -8.27
N ARG A 115 13.55 3.13 -6.95
CA ARG A 115 14.44 2.50 -5.97
C ARG A 115 13.68 1.36 -5.32
N LEU A 116 14.14 0.14 -5.53
CA LEU A 116 13.50 -1.07 -5.02
C LEU A 116 14.48 -1.80 -4.09
N ASN A 117 14.05 -2.05 -2.85
CA ASN A 117 14.76 -2.88 -1.89
C ASN A 117 13.87 -4.10 -1.62
N LEU A 118 14.34 -5.31 -1.91
CA LEU A 118 13.56 -6.55 -1.94
C LEU A 118 14.20 -7.65 -1.11
#